data_AF-A0A2V1BHH9-F1
#
_entry.id   AF-A0A2V1BHH9-F1
#
_cell.length_a   1.000
_cell.length_b   1.000
_cell.length_c   1.000
_cell.angle_alpha   90.00
_cell.angle_beta   90.00
_cell.angle_gamma   90.00
#
_symmetry.space_group_name_H-M   'P 1'
#
loop_
_entity.id
_entity.type
_entity.pdbx_description
1 polymer ?
#
loop_
_entity_poly.entity_id
_entity_poly.type
_entity_poly.pdbx_seq_one_letter_code
_entity_poly.pdbx_strand_id
1 'polypeptide(L)'
;MAGTIGTWVAVFLALFALIGIVGPFFIWRASRTDRHQAITLVGMDNGGFISKGILGFYRTIHAPMLSQEPSFEDRAISIDFAKLKDLEIKSPANWVKFGLALRSFNLKFSEGDPLLIRNGKTWLPVHRYWFISFGLLGRYCPRRDKGKLRDPDRTVSFGTPVLDISGVDLQSLSGRNRRDTMYGFNGNLRFSSEDEDDSTAVTFTPSLLADIGKAVEEKLELSRLFWLALGCIPARGNRCFSLGDAVKEEEDDSDDESEDDDWGVRTMTRLPRSARNTYIGEPSYHHAADIVRPAADSSIIPFQLGRILDQDDRFGYLPTPFRASGMQAFGIQQFSLPPGHPEQVSLEAIGSVTFVPATTPWVRLSRGERRGKFAGKRCYLRRQDAHQMAHALLTLPWHPESYLIGCNQETLCRDFLTAVAPRFIQILARMKANIGTIGLGSNERAALFEVLARVEKSAKIATHRSTLHVLYDLDVVLENVSHSNKLVNDIVGILMIANEEFSGLVSQSARHLEVSTSSVVEIDLRAGTLRVPSAFGVIQSFVVDLHAIYPDTRSESETLSVNHSMVLVASLKACLRSFLLKNCLESEPLLKLVGGDSEVLDFD
;
A
#
# COMPACT_ATOMS: atom_id res chain seq x y z
N MET A 1 -15.31 -34.85 81.25
CA MET A 1 -16.19 -34.60 80.08
C MET A 1 -16.43 -33.12 79.78
N ALA A 2 -16.51 -32.22 80.78
CA ALA A 2 -16.75 -30.78 80.56
C ALA A 2 -15.66 -30.04 79.74
N GLY A 3 -14.37 -30.38 79.92
CA GLY A 3 -13.27 -29.73 79.18
C GLY A 3 -13.29 -29.99 77.66
N THR A 4 -13.73 -31.18 77.25
CA THR A 4 -13.90 -31.55 75.83
C THR A 4 -14.97 -30.69 75.16
N ILE A 5 -16.11 -30.46 75.83
CA ILE A 5 -17.20 -29.65 75.29
C ILE A 5 -16.76 -28.19 75.14
N GLY A 6 -16.06 -27.63 76.13
CA GLY A 6 -15.53 -26.26 76.05
C GLY A 6 -14.53 -26.04 74.91
N THR A 7 -13.70 -27.06 74.63
CA THR A 7 -12.70 -26.99 73.54
C THR A 7 -13.39 -26.98 72.16
N TRP A 8 -14.42 -27.81 71.96
CA TRP A 8 -15.17 -27.84 70.69
C TRP A 8 -15.97 -26.55 70.46
N VAL A 9 -16.53 -25.94 71.51
CA VAL A 9 -17.21 -24.64 71.40
C VAL A 9 -16.22 -23.53 71.03
N ALA A 10 -15.02 -23.52 71.62
CA ALA A 10 -13.97 -22.56 71.28
C ALA A 10 -13.48 -22.72 69.83
N VAL A 11 -13.30 -23.96 69.36
CA VAL A 11 -12.95 -24.25 67.96
C VAL A 11 -14.06 -23.77 67.02
N PHE A 12 -15.33 -24.04 67.35
CA PHE A 12 -16.46 -23.58 66.53
C PHE A 12 -16.54 -22.06 66.45
N LEU A 13 -16.39 -21.35 67.58
CA LEU A 13 -16.35 -19.88 67.61
C LEU A 13 -15.16 -19.31 66.84
N ALA A 14 -13.98 -19.93 66.95
CA ALA A 14 -12.80 -19.53 66.19
C ALA A 14 -13.01 -19.71 64.67
N LEU A 15 -13.62 -20.83 64.25
CA LEU A 15 -13.95 -21.10 62.86
C LEU A 15 -15.00 -20.10 62.33
N PHE A 16 -16.01 -19.79 63.15
CA PHE A 16 -17.03 -18.79 62.81
C PHE A 16 -16.44 -17.38 62.70
N ALA A 17 -15.54 -16.98 63.60
CA ALA A 17 -14.85 -15.70 63.51
C ALA A 17 -13.94 -15.62 62.28
N LEU A 18 -13.25 -16.72 61.95
CA LEU A 18 -12.35 -16.78 60.79
C LEU A 18 -13.13 -16.69 59.47
N ILE A 19 -14.23 -17.42 59.33
CA ILE A 19 -15.07 -17.38 58.13
C ILE A 19 -15.95 -16.11 58.08
N GLY A 20 -16.50 -15.69 59.21
CA GLY A 20 -17.51 -14.63 59.29
C GLY A 20 -16.96 -13.21 59.41
N ILE A 21 -15.74 -13.02 59.93
CA ILE A 21 -15.14 -11.69 60.13
C ILE A 21 -13.85 -11.55 59.33
N VAL A 22 -12.91 -12.48 59.51
CA VAL A 22 -11.58 -12.39 58.89
C VAL A 22 -11.67 -12.55 57.37
N GLY A 23 -12.45 -13.52 56.89
CA GLY A 23 -12.72 -13.72 55.46
C GLY A 23 -13.25 -12.46 54.76
N PRO A 24 -14.41 -11.91 55.19
CA PRO A 24 -14.96 -10.68 54.63
C PRO A 24 -14.03 -9.47 54.73
N PHE A 25 -13.25 -9.34 55.81
CA PHE A 25 -12.28 -8.27 55.96
C PHE A 25 -11.15 -8.35 54.91
N PHE A 26 -10.58 -9.54 54.66
CA PHE A 26 -9.59 -9.73 53.60
C PHE A 26 -10.17 -9.50 52.21
N ILE A 27 -11.41 -9.95 51.96
CA ILE A 27 -12.13 -9.70 50.71
C ILE A 27 -12.33 -8.19 50.49
N TRP A 28 -12.76 -7.46 51.52
CA TRP A 28 -12.93 -6.01 51.47
C TRP A 28 -11.61 -5.29 51.22
N ARG A 29 -10.54 -5.66 51.92
CA ARG A 29 -9.20 -5.08 51.70
C ARG A 29 -8.69 -5.39 50.29
N ALA A 30 -8.87 -6.61 49.80
CA ALA A 30 -8.49 -7.00 48.44
C ALA A 30 -9.29 -6.22 47.39
N SER A 31 -10.58 -5.96 47.63
CA SER A 31 -11.43 -5.17 46.72
C SER A 31 -11.00 -3.71 46.58
N ARG A 32 -10.28 -3.19 47.58
CA ARG A 32 -9.75 -1.82 47.60
C ARG A 32 -8.39 -1.67 46.93
N THR A 33 -7.78 -2.76 46.45
CA THR A 33 -6.54 -2.65 45.69
C THR A 33 -6.82 -1.98 44.35
N ASP A 34 -5.95 -1.06 43.93
CA ASP A 34 -6.05 -0.36 42.63
C ASP A 34 -6.16 -1.36 41.47
N ARG A 35 -5.47 -2.49 41.60
CA ARG A 35 -5.56 -3.63 40.68
C ARG A 35 -6.98 -4.17 40.55
N HIS A 36 -7.66 -4.45 41.66
CA HIS A 36 -9.01 -5.00 41.61
C HIS A 36 -10.02 -3.98 41.05
N GLN A 37 -9.88 -2.70 41.40
CA GLN A 37 -10.71 -1.63 40.85
C GLN A 37 -10.50 -1.49 39.34
N ALA A 38 -9.24 -1.42 38.90
CA ALA A 38 -8.89 -1.29 37.49
C ALA A 38 -9.38 -2.48 36.65
N ILE A 39 -9.28 -3.71 37.17
CA ILE A 39 -9.81 -4.92 36.51
C ILE A 39 -11.33 -4.92 36.47
N THR A 40 -11.98 -4.46 37.53
CA THR A 40 -13.45 -4.36 37.57
C THR A 40 -13.96 -3.36 36.55
N LEU A 41 -13.22 -2.26 36.34
CA LEU A 41 -13.52 -1.25 35.34
C LEU A 41 -13.44 -1.75 33.88
N VAL A 42 -12.71 -2.83 33.58
CA VAL A 42 -12.68 -3.44 32.23
C VAL A 42 -14.05 -3.98 31.81
N GLY A 43 -14.93 -4.26 32.78
CA GLY A 43 -16.28 -4.76 32.54
C GLY A 43 -16.36 -6.28 32.34
N MET A 44 -17.59 -6.79 32.35
CA MET A 44 -17.88 -8.22 32.13
C MET A 44 -17.78 -8.62 30.65
N ASP A 45 -18.02 -7.66 29.76
CA ASP A 45 -17.94 -7.81 28.32
C ASP A 45 -16.49 -7.57 27.88
N ASN A 46 -15.62 -8.59 28.02
CA ASN A 46 -14.17 -8.47 27.81
C ASN A 46 -13.59 -9.47 26.81
N GLY A 47 -14.41 -10.12 26.00
CA GLY A 47 -13.94 -11.05 24.97
C GLY A 47 -13.27 -12.33 25.52
N GLY A 48 -13.47 -12.64 26.79
CA GLY A 48 -12.86 -13.79 27.47
C GLY A 48 -11.45 -13.54 27.98
N PHE A 49 -10.92 -12.32 27.90
CA PHE A 49 -9.59 -11.97 28.43
C PHE A 49 -9.53 -11.91 29.95
N ILE A 50 -10.68 -11.80 30.64
CA ILE A 50 -10.72 -11.83 32.11
C ILE A 50 -11.78 -12.84 32.53
N SER A 51 -11.37 -13.84 33.33
CA SER A 51 -12.28 -14.86 33.82
C SER A 51 -13.35 -14.25 34.74
N LYS A 52 -14.53 -14.87 34.79
CA LYS A 52 -15.65 -14.42 35.64
C LYS A 52 -15.31 -14.45 37.14
N GLY A 53 -14.32 -15.27 37.54
CA GLY A 53 -13.93 -15.49 38.94
C GLY A 53 -15.01 -16.18 39.76
N ILE A 54 -14.71 -16.48 41.02
CA ILE A 54 -15.67 -17.00 42.00
C ILE A 54 -16.16 -15.82 42.84
N LEU A 55 -17.47 -15.54 42.82
CA LEU A 55 -18.08 -14.38 43.49
C LEU A 55 -17.48 -13.03 43.05
N GLY A 56 -16.93 -12.95 41.83
CA GLY A 56 -16.25 -11.76 41.31
C GLY A 56 -14.82 -11.56 41.84
N PHE A 57 -14.39 -12.39 42.79
CA PHE A 57 -13.04 -12.45 43.33
C PHE A 57 -12.23 -13.55 42.62
N TYR A 58 -10.90 -13.47 42.70
CA TYR A 58 -9.99 -14.42 42.03
C TYR A 58 -10.23 -14.51 40.51
N ARG A 59 -10.26 -13.36 39.84
CA ARG A 59 -10.28 -13.31 38.38
C ARG A 59 -8.90 -13.61 37.83
N THR A 60 -8.84 -14.49 36.84
CA THR A 60 -7.62 -14.79 36.09
C THR A 60 -7.60 -13.91 34.86
N ILE A 61 -6.45 -13.27 34.62
CA ILE A 61 -6.23 -12.43 33.45
C ILE A 61 -5.53 -13.27 32.39
N HIS A 62 -6.09 -13.22 31.19
CA HIS A 62 -5.60 -13.88 29.98
C HIS A 62 -5.41 -12.83 28.88
N ALA A 63 -4.82 -11.68 29.22
CA ALA A 63 -4.59 -10.60 28.27
C ALA A 63 -3.46 -10.98 27.27
N PRO A 64 -3.51 -10.44 26.03
CA PRO A 64 -2.49 -10.72 25.02
C PRO A 64 -1.09 -10.31 25.47
N MET A 65 -0.10 -11.20 25.41
CA MET A 65 1.30 -10.86 25.70
C MET A 65 1.95 -10.24 24.47
N LEU A 66 1.84 -8.91 24.35
CA LEU A 66 2.32 -8.16 23.18
C LEU A 66 3.60 -7.37 23.44
N SER A 67 4.20 -7.48 24.63
CA SER A 67 5.44 -6.77 24.97
C SER A 67 6.67 -7.29 24.22
N GLN A 68 6.61 -8.52 23.71
CA GLN A 68 7.67 -9.14 22.93
C GLN A 68 7.46 -8.92 21.43
N GLU A 69 8.55 -8.99 20.68
CA GLU A 69 8.54 -8.98 19.22
C GLU A 69 7.62 -10.10 18.69
N PRO A 70 6.69 -9.78 17.75
CA PRO A 70 5.82 -10.80 17.18
C PRO A 70 6.63 -11.84 16.40
N SER A 71 6.27 -13.11 16.54
CA SER A 71 6.73 -14.18 15.66
C SER A 71 5.61 -14.54 14.68
N PHE A 72 5.73 -14.15 13.43
CA PHE A 72 4.79 -14.58 12.39
C PHE A 72 5.35 -15.82 11.70
N GLU A 73 4.62 -16.93 11.77
CA GLU A 73 4.82 -18.02 10.82
C GLU A 73 4.33 -17.49 9.46
N ASP A 74 5.18 -17.40 8.44
CA ASP A 74 4.85 -16.90 7.10
C ASP A 74 3.65 -17.66 6.51
N ARG A 75 2.45 -17.18 6.80
CA ARG A 75 1.17 -17.72 6.31
C ARG A 75 0.30 -16.55 5.90
N ALA A 76 -0.50 -16.77 4.86
CA ALA A 76 -1.54 -15.85 4.46
C ALA A 76 -2.49 -15.60 5.63
N ILE A 77 -2.68 -14.33 5.98
CA ILE A 77 -3.43 -13.90 7.15
C ILE A 77 -4.88 -13.68 6.75
N SER A 78 -5.77 -14.59 7.09
CA SER A 78 -7.20 -14.45 6.80
C SER A 78 -7.91 -13.62 7.89
N ILE A 79 -8.71 -12.64 7.48
CA ILE A 79 -9.60 -11.92 8.40
C ILE A 79 -10.83 -12.79 8.69
N ASP A 80 -11.05 -13.09 9.96
CA ASP A 80 -12.24 -13.75 10.47
C ASP A 80 -13.31 -12.70 10.79
N PHE A 81 -14.23 -12.51 9.85
CA PHE A 81 -15.34 -11.56 9.99
C PHE A 81 -16.39 -11.99 11.03
N ALA A 82 -16.44 -13.27 11.40
CA ALA A 82 -17.31 -13.69 12.50
C ALA A 82 -16.79 -13.10 13.82
N LYS A 83 -15.46 -13.13 14.02
CA LYS A 83 -14.80 -12.51 15.17
C LYS A 83 -14.79 -10.99 15.15
N LEU A 84 -14.94 -10.36 13.98
CA LEU A 84 -15.13 -8.89 13.92
C LEU A 84 -16.42 -8.44 14.60
N LYS A 85 -17.45 -9.31 14.72
CA LYS A 85 -18.66 -9.00 15.50
C LYS A 85 -18.37 -8.78 16.97
N ASP A 86 -17.33 -9.43 17.47
CA ASP A 86 -16.88 -9.26 18.85
C ASP A 86 -16.32 -7.85 19.09
N LEU A 87 -16.02 -7.06 18.05
CA LEU A 87 -15.62 -5.65 18.21
C LEU A 87 -16.77 -4.73 18.65
N GLU A 88 -18.03 -5.16 18.52
CA GLU A 88 -19.19 -4.41 19.07
C GLU A 88 -19.33 -4.55 20.59
N ILE A 89 -18.47 -5.38 21.22
CA ILE A 89 -18.40 -5.52 22.67
C ILE A 89 -18.14 -4.15 23.31
N LYS A 90 -19.02 -3.78 24.26
CA LYS A 90 -19.01 -2.50 24.96
C LYS A 90 -18.00 -2.46 26.10
N SER A 91 -16.80 -3.02 25.90
CA SER A 91 -15.74 -2.89 26.90
C SER A 91 -15.27 -1.42 26.93
N PRO A 92 -15.17 -0.79 28.12
CA PRO A 92 -14.53 0.51 28.25
C PRO A 92 -13.01 0.45 28.07
N ALA A 93 -12.38 -0.74 28.15
CA ALA A 93 -10.94 -0.89 27.99
C ALA A 93 -10.54 -0.99 26.51
N ASN A 94 -9.72 -0.03 26.04
CA ASN A 94 -9.28 0.01 24.65
C ASN A 94 -8.39 -1.18 24.26
N TRP A 95 -7.58 -1.69 25.19
CA TRP A 95 -6.72 -2.84 24.93
C TRP A 95 -7.50 -4.13 24.68
N VAL A 96 -8.71 -4.27 25.26
CA VAL A 96 -9.61 -5.41 24.98
C VAL A 96 -10.06 -5.37 23.52
N LYS A 97 -10.49 -4.19 23.05
CA LYS A 97 -10.91 -3.99 21.64
C LYS A 97 -9.75 -4.25 20.69
N PHE A 98 -8.55 -3.80 21.05
CA PHE A 98 -7.35 -4.05 20.26
C PHE A 98 -7.00 -5.55 20.21
N GLY A 99 -7.03 -6.25 21.35
CA GLY A 99 -6.80 -7.70 21.40
C GLY A 99 -7.83 -8.50 20.59
N LEU A 100 -9.10 -8.10 20.64
CA LEU A 100 -10.15 -8.69 19.80
C LEU A 100 -9.90 -8.44 18.31
N ALA A 101 -9.42 -7.25 17.94
CA ALA A 101 -9.08 -6.92 16.56
C ALA A 101 -7.86 -7.73 16.07
N LEU A 102 -6.88 -8.00 16.93
CA LEU A 102 -5.77 -8.91 16.59
C LEU A 102 -6.26 -10.34 16.37
N ARG A 103 -7.19 -10.83 17.20
CA ARG A 103 -7.82 -12.16 17.01
C ARG A 103 -8.62 -12.25 15.73
N SER A 104 -9.25 -11.16 15.27
CA SER A 104 -9.98 -11.16 14.01
C SER A 104 -9.06 -11.20 12.79
N PHE A 105 -7.82 -10.71 12.90
CA PHE A 105 -6.78 -10.97 11.91
C PHE A 105 -6.16 -12.37 12.03
N ASN A 106 -6.65 -13.23 12.92
CA ASN A 106 -6.10 -14.57 13.14
C ASN A 106 -4.60 -14.56 13.53
N LEU A 107 -4.13 -13.46 14.14
CA LEU A 107 -2.76 -13.35 14.64
C LEU A 107 -2.63 -14.19 15.92
N LYS A 108 -1.65 -15.08 15.95
CA LYS A 108 -1.35 -15.90 17.13
C LYS A 108 -0.52 -15.10 18.12
N PHE A 109 -0.92 -15.09 19.38
CA PHE A 109 -0.16 -14.53 20.50
C PHE A 109 -0.40 -15.38 21.74
N SER A 110 0.55 -15.36 22.69
CA SER A 110 0.36 -15.96 24.00
C SER A 110 -0.51 -15.08 24.89
N GLU A 111 -1.20 -15.68 25.85
CA GLU A 111 -2.06 -14.98 26.80
C GLU A 111 -1.49 -15.11 28.22
N GLY A 112 -1.61 -14.05 29.02
CA GLY A 112 -1.10 -14.01 30.37
C GLY A 112 -1.57 -12.76 31.12
N ASP A 113 -0.75 -12.28 32.06
CA ASP A 113 -1.04 -11.10 32.88
C ASP A 113 0.00 -9.98 32.68
N PRO A 114 0.15 -9.42 31.47
CA PRO A 114 1.08 -8.32 31.18
C PRO A 114 0.54 -6.93 31.55
N LEU A 115 -0.66 -6.85 32.16
CA LEU A 115 -1.34 -5.57 32.34
C LEU A 115 -0.63 -4.69 33.38
N LEU A 116 -0.29 -3.47 32.97
CA LEU A 116 0.18 -2.42 33.86
C LEU A 116 -1.00 -1.66 34.42
N ILE A 117 -0.96 -1.32 35.71
CA ILE A 117 -2.01 -0.55 36.37
C ILE A 117 -1.42 0.79 36.78
N ARG A 118 -1.99 1.86 36.24
CA ARG A 118 -1.59 3.24 36.52
C ARG A 118 -2.84 4.10 36.63
N ASN A 119 -2.93 4.91 37.68
CA ASN A 119 -4.04 5.85 37.91
C ASN A 119 -5.43 5.17 37.82
N GLY A 120 -5.56 3.96 38.39
CA GLY A 120 -6.80 3.18 38.36
C GLY A 120 -7.21 2.64 36.98
N LYS A 121 -6.36 2.77 35.95
CA LYS A 121 -6.58 2.27 34.59
C LYS A 121 -5.67 1.08 34.30
N THR A 122 -6.13 0.21 33.40
CA THR A 122 -5.33 -0.90 32.87
C THR A 122 -4.71 -0.53 31.53
N TRP A 123 -3.43 -0.83 31.39
CA TRP A 123 -2.63 -0.56 30.20
C TRP A 123 -2.00 -1.86 29.71
N LEU A 124 -1.96 -2.03 28.40
CA LEU A 124 -1.33 -3.17 27.76
C LEU A 124 0.00 -2.71 27.14
N PRO A 125 1.15 -3.23 27.59
CA PRO A 125 2.41 -2.97 26.92
C PRO A 125 2.44 -3.70 25.57
N VAL A 126 2.70 -2.95 24.50
CA VAL A 126 2.69 -3.45 23.13
C VAL A 126 3.99 -3.07 22.45
N HIS A 127 4.69 -4.07 21.92
CA HIS A 127 5.88 -3.89 21.10
C HIS A 127 5.51 -3.20 19.79
N ARG A 128 6.33 -2.24 19.35
CA ARG A 128 6.07 -1.41 18.16
C ARG A 128 5.71 -2.22 16.90
N TYR A 129 6.33 -3.37 16.70
CA TYR A 129 6.04 -4.22 15.53
C TYR A 129 4.64 -4.82 15.51
N TRP A 130 3.96 -4.99 16.65
CA TRP A 130 2.53 -5.33 16.65
C TRP A 130 1.68 -4.22 16.05
N PHE A 131 2.03 -2.95 16.29
CA PHE A 131 1.35 -1.82 15.66
C PHE A 131 1.65 -1.69 14.18
N ILE A 132 2.89 -1.95 13.75
CA ILE A 132 3.22 -2.01 12.31
C ILE A 132 2.40 -3.12 11.64
N SER A 133 2.40 -4.33 12.18
CA SER A 133 1.65 -5.46 11.60
C SER A 133 0.16 -5.19 11.54
N PHE A 134 -0.42 -4.68 12.63
CA PHE A 134 -1.83 -4.29 12.67
C PHE A 134 -2.13 -3.13 11.70
N GLY A 135 -1.23 -2.15 11.63
CA GLY A 135 -1.29 -1.00 10.74
C GLY A 135 -1.29 -1.39 9.27
N LEU A 136 -0.38 -2.29 8.89
CA LEU A 136 -0.31 -2.88 7.56
C LEU A 136 -1.58 -3.64 7.24
N LEU A 137 -2.00 -4.57 8.09
CA LEU A 137 -3.19 -5.39 7.87
C LEU A 137 -4.45 -4.54 7.76
N GLY A 138 -4.61 -3.53 8.60
CA GLY A 138 -5.76 -2.62 8.58
C GLY A 138 -5.66 -1.46 7.58
N ARG A 139 -4.54 -1.34 6.85
CA ARG A 139 -4.23 -0.24 5.90
C ARG A 139 -4.34 1.15 6.55
N TYR A 140 -3.75 1.29 7.74
CA TYR A 140 -3.79 2.51 8.52
C TYR A 140 -2.94 3.60 7.88
N CYS A 141 -3.60 4.67 7.47
CA CYS A 141 -2.94 5.90 7.04
C CYS A 141 -3.83 7.12 7.36
N PRO A 142 -3.30 8.34 7.31
CA PRO A 142 -4.12 9.53 7.22
C PRO A 142 -4.95 9.49 5.93
N ARG A 143 -6.28 9.49 6.03
CA ARG A 143 -7.19 9.48 4.86
C ARG A 143 -8.41 10.36 5.06
N ARG A 144 -8.85 11.02 3.97
CA ARG A 144 -9.93 12.01 3.97
C ARG A 144 -11.31 11.39 4.24
N ASP A 145 -11.52 10.15 3.78
CA ASP A 145 -12.75 9.38 3.96
C ASP A 145 -12.84 8.68 5.34
N LYS A 146 -11.80 8.81 6.18
CA LYS A 146 -11.71 8.22 7.52
C LYS A 146 -11.87 6.68 7.50
N GLY A 147 -11.54 6.03 6.39
CA GLY A 147 -11.60 4.57 6.24
C GLY A 147 -13.02 4.00 6.09
N LYS A 148 -14.03 4.86 5.90
CA LYS A 148 -15.43 4.43 5.83
C LYS A 148 -15.83 4.05 4.41
N LEU A 149 -16.47 2.88 4.28
CA LEU A 149 -17.07 2.47 3.03
C LEU A 149 -18.40 3.22 2.84
N ARG A 150 -18.39 4.31 2.08
CA ARG A 150 -19.62 5.00 1.66
C ARG A 150 -20.12 4.38 0.38
N ASP A 151 -21.41 4.05 0.33
CA ASP A 151 -22.03 3.59 -0.91
C ASP A 151 -22.04 4.76 -1.92
N PRO A 152 -21.36 4.61 -3.08
CA PRO A 152 -21.27 5.66 -4.08
C PRO A 152 -22.63 5.97 -4.73
N ASP A 153 -23.60 5.06 -4.70
CA ASP A 153 -24.94 5.25 -5.27
C ASP A 153 -25.95 5.84 -4.26
N ARG A 154 -25.63 5.84 -2.95
CA ARG A 154 -26.50 6.35 -1.87
C ARG A 154 -26.13 7.72 -1.33
N THR A 155 -25.34 8.52 -2.04
CA THR A 155 -25.13 9.92 -1.64
C THR A 155 -26.41 10.73 -1.81
N VAL A 156 -27.31 10.65 -0.83
CA VAL A 156 -28.18 11.76 -0.48
C VAL A 156 -27.26 12.84 0.04
N SER A 157 -26.97 13.82 -0.81
CA SER A 157 -26.38 15.07 -0.37
C SER A 157 -27.40 15.76 0.53
N PHE A 158 -27.34 15.50 1.84
CA PHE A 158 -27.76 16.51 2.79
C PHE A 158 -26.73 17.62 2.64
N GLY A 159 -27.08 18.63 1.83
CA GLY A 159 -26.39 19.90 1.84
C GLY A 159 -26.47 20.43 3.26
N THR A 160 -25.42 20.21 4.05
CA THR A 160 -25.07 21.19 5.07
C THR A 160 -24.79 22.47 4.29
N PRO A 161 -25.55 23.55 4.50
CA PRO A 161 -25.27 24.80 3.84
C PRO A 161 -23.83 25.15 4.16
N VAL A 162 -23.03 25.35 3.10
CA VAL A 162 -21.78 26.08 3.20
C VAL A 162 -22.21 27.48 3.63
N LEU A 163 -22.24 27.71 4.94
CA LEU A 163 -22.13 29.05 5.47
C LEU A 163 -20.75 29.53 5.02
N ASP A 164 -20.78 30.43 4.05
CA ASP A 164 -19.68 31.29 3.68
C ASP A 164 -19.28 32.09 4.93
N ILE A 165 -18.30 31.57 5.66
CA ILE A 165 -17.56 32.31 6.68
C ILE A 165 -16.18 32.57 6.09
N SER A 166 -16.16 33.33 5.01
CA SER A 166 -15.05 34.19 4.67
C SER A 166 -14.87 35.21 5.82
N GLY A 167 -13.99 34.91 6.78
CA GLY A 167 -13.55 35.91 7.76
C GLY A 167 -13.39 35.47 9.22
N VAL A 168 -13.49 34.19 9.57
CA VAL A 168 -13.13 33.72 10.92
C VAL A 168 -12.01 32.69 10.83
N ASP A 169 -10.87 33.07 11.40
CA ASP A 169 -9.61 32.35 11.36
C ASP A 169 -9.65 31.07 12.24
N LEU A 170 -10.32 30.04 11.73
CA LEU A 170 -10.37 28.68 12.29
C LEU A 170 -9.02 27.95 12.25
N GLN A 171 -7.95 28.58 11.74
CA GLN A 171 -6.60 28.01 11.74
C GLN A 171 -5.95 28.05 13.12
N SER A 172 -6.42 28.91 14.04
CA SER A 172 -5.85 29.05 15.39
C SER A 172 -6.27 27.94 16.38
N LEU A 173 -7.26 27.10 16.04
CA LEU A 173 -7.71 25.98 16.90
C LEU A 173 -7.54 24.58 16.26
N SER A 174 -7.01 24.49 15.04
CA SER A 174 -6.89 23.24 14.27
C SER A 174 -5.44 22.79 14.02
N GLY A 175 -4.44 23.50 14.54
CA GLY A 175 -3.05 23.39 14.10
C GLY A 175 -2.21 22.22 14.63
N ARG A 176 -2.60 21.53 15.71
CA ARG A 176 -1.73 20.52 16.35
C ARG A 176 -2.18 19.04 16.28
N ASN A 177 -3.48 18.73 16.14
CA ASN A 177 -3.97 17.36 16.47
C ASN A 177 -4.40 16.47 15.29
N ARG A 178 -4.19 16.86 14.02
CA ARG A 178 -4.58 16.02 12.87
C ARG A 178 -3.56 14.94 12.48
N ARG A 179 -2.31 15.04 12.96
CA ARG A 179 -1.24 14.08 12.64
C ARG A 179 -1.29 12.81 13.48
N ASP A 180 -2.00 12.83 14.60
CA ASP A 180 -1.93 11.73 15.58
C ASP A 180 -3.03 10.67 15.39
N THR A 181 -3.86 10.78 14.35
CA THR A 181 -4.93 9.79 14.10
C THR A 181 -4.77 9.16 12.73
N MET A 182 -4.55 7.85 12.72
CA MET A 182 -4.58 7.04 11.51
C MET A 182 -5.92 6.31 11.39
N TYR A 183 -6.42 6.20 10.16
CA TYR A 183 -7.67 5.53 9.87
C TYR A 183 -7.39 4.28 9.04
N GLY A 184 -7.71 3.12 9.59
CA GLY A 184 -7.76 1.86 8.87
C GLY A 184 -9.20 1.55 8.44
N PHE A 185 -9.39 0.43 7.74
CA PHE A 185 -10.75 -0.01 7.39
C PHE A 185 -11.53 -0.59 8.57
N ASN A 186 -10.83 -1.12 9.59
CA ASN A 186 -11.42 -1.74 10.77
C ASN A 186 -11.49 -0.81 11.99
N GLY A 187 -10.99 0.43 11.90
CA GLY A 187 -11.05 1.41 12.98
C GLY A 187 -10.07 2.57 12.81
N ASN A 188 -9.84 3.29 13.90
CA ASN A 188 -8.83 4.33 13.97
C ASN A 188 -7.88 4.10 15.15
N LEU A 189 -6.62 4.50 14.95
CA LEU A 189 -5.59 4.54 15.97
C LEU A 189 -5.28 5.99 16.27
N ARG A 190 -5.41 6.37 17.54
CA ARG A 190 -5.04 7.70 18.03
C ARG A 190 -3.84 7.59 18.96
N PHE A 191 -2.80 8.34 18.66
CA PHE A 191 -1.57 8.39 19.41
C PHE A 191 -1.60 9.62 20.31
N SER A 192 -1.12 9.48 21.53
CA SER A 192 -1.01 10.57 22.49
C SER A 192 0.31 10.41 23.24
N SER A 193 1.14 11.44 23.22
CA SER A 193 2.28 11.53 24.13
C SER A 193 1.72 11.84 25.52
N GLU A 194 2.06 11.02 26.52
CA GLU A 194 1.86 11.42 27.91
C GLU A 194 3.16 12.11 28.38
N ASP A 195 3.03 13.34 28.87
CA ASP A 195 4.15 14.24 29.17
C ASP A 195 5.06 13.77 30.33
N GLU A 196 4.72 12.68 31.02
CA GLU A 196 5.38 12.27 32.26
C GLU A 196 6.39 11.11 32.12
N ASP A 197 6.39 10.32 31.02
CA ASP A 197 7.10 9.02 30.99
C ASP A 197 7.74 8.62 29.62
N ASP A 198 7.86 9.53 28.64
CA ASP A 198 8.30 9.26 27.26
C ASP A 198 7.55 8.12 26.53
N SER A 199 6.46 7.62 27.11
CA SER A 199 5.68 6.51 26.57
C SER A 199 4.53 7.00 25.70
N THR A 200 4.46 6.52 24.47
CA THR A 200 3.34 6.82 23.57
C THR A 200 2.13 5.97 23.91
N ALA A 201 1.07 6.59 24.39
CA ALA A 201 -0.22 5.94 24.58
C ALA A 201 -0.97 5.83 23.24
N VAL A 202 -1.51 4.65 22.94
CA VAL A 202 -2.28 4.41 21.72
C VAL A 202 -3.69 3.96 22.06
N THR A 203 -4.68 4.66 21.50
CA THR A 203 -6.10 4.34 21.62
C THR A 203 -6.63 3.79 20.31
N PHE A 204 -7.15 2.57 20.34
CA PHE A 204 -7.86 1.96 19.21
C PHE A 204 -9.37 2.11 19.36
N THR A 205 -10.02 2.67 18.33
CA THR A 205 -11.47 2.74 18.23
C THR A 205 -11.95 1.94 17.02
N PRO A 206 -12.67 0.82 17.20
CA PRO A 206 -13.14 0.01 16.08
C PRO A 206 -14.20 0.75 15.26
N SER A 207 -14.22 0.46 13.96
CA SER A 207 -15.29 0.88 13.05
C SER A 207 -16.55 0.05 13.26
N LEU A 208 -17.70 0.60 12.89
CA LEU A 208 -18.95 -0.16 12.87
C LEU A 208 -18.88 -1.28 11.83
N LEU A 209 -19.48 -2.44 12.10
CA LEU A 209 -19.49 -3.57 11.16
C LEU A 209 -20.02 -3.18 9.77
N ALA A 210 -21.04 -2.32 9.71
CA ALA A 210 -21.61 -1.80 8.47
C ALA A 210 -20.58 -1.03 7.63
N ASP A 211 -19.61 -0.38 8.28
CA ASP A 211 -18.55 0.38 7.61
C ASP A 211 -17.43 -0.55 7.10
N ILE A 212 -17.30 -1.81 7.57
CA ILE A 212 -16.16 -2.71 7.26
C ILE A 212 -16.31 -3.43 5.90
N GLY A 213 -17.52 -3.55 5.35
CA GLY A 213 -17.72 -4.16 4.02
C GLY A 213 -17.61 -5.69 4.00
N LYS A 214 -17.41 -6.26 2.79
CA LYS A 214 -17.38 -7.72 2.56
C LYS A 214 -16.01 -8.32 2.87
N ALA A 215 -16.04 -9.60 3.26
CA ALA A 215 -14.85 -10.40 3.47
C ALA A 215 -14.11 -10.67 2.18
N VAL A 216 -12.87 -10.19 2.08
CA VAL A 216 -11.92 -10.56 1.04
C VAL A 216 -10.67 -11.12 1.71
N GLU A 217 -10.20 -12.25 1.21
CA GLU A 217 -9.01 -12.91 1.71
C GLU A 217 -7.76 -12.13 1.31
N GLU A 218 -6.84 -11.97 2.27
CA GLU A 218 -5.53 -11.38 2.01
C GLU A 218 -4.67 -12.38 1.24
N LYS A 219 -4.26 -11.99 0.03
CA LYS A 219 -3.45 -12.85 -0.85
C LYS A 219 -1.95 -12.67 -0.61
N LEU A 220 -1.54 -11.60 0.07
CA LEU A 220 -0.13 -11.33 0.38
C LEU A 220 0.20 -11.68 1.82
N GLU A 221 1.34 -12.33 2.01
CA GLU A 221 1.93 -12.52 3.33
C GLU A 221 2.30 -11.16 3.96
N LEU A 222 2.32 -11.12 5.29
CA LEU A 222 2.64 -9.91 6.03
C LEU A 222 4.03 -9.35 5.70
N SER A 223 5.00 -10.23 5.46
CA SER A 223 6.34 -9.85 5.00
C SER A 223 6.28 -9.09 3.67
N ARG A 224 5.50 -9.57 2.69
CA ARG A 224 5.30 -8.89 1.40
C ARG A 224 4.55 -7.57 1.55
N LEU A 225 3.59 -7.47 2.47
CA LEU A 225 2.92 -6.20 2.81
C LEU A 225 3.91 -5.18 3.39
N PHE A 226 4.85 -5.63 4.24
CA PHE A 226 5.90 -4.78 4.77
C PHE A 226 6.87 -4.33 3.67
N TRP A 227 7.29 -5.21 2.77
CA TRP A 227 8.10 -4.84 1.61
C TRP A 227 7.41 -3.81 0.72
N LEU A 228 6.09 -3.95 0.47
CA LEU A 228 5.32 -2.92 -0.21
C LEU A 228 5.37 -1.59 0.54
N ALA A 229 5.18 -1.61 1.86
CA ALA A 229 5.25 -0.42 2.69
C ALA A 229 6.63 0.25 2.70
N LEU A 230 7.72 -0.49 2.45
CA LEU A 230 9.05 0.06 2.21
C LEU A 230 9.27 0.56 0.79
N GLY A 231 8.32 0.29 -0.11
CA GLY A 231 8.40 0.68 -1.50
C GLY A 231 8.99 -0.34 -2.42
N CYS A 232 8.92 -1.61 -2.07
CA CYS A 232 9.37 -2.69 -2.92
C CYS A 232 8.18 -3.50 -3.43
N ILE A 233 7.98 -3.58 -4.74
CA ILE A 233 6.95 -4.41 -5.35
C ILE A 233 7.43 -5.87 -5.34
N PRO A 234 6.71 -6.79 -4.67
CA PRO A 234 7.03 -8.22 -4.72
C PRO A 234 6.92 -8.77 -6.15
N ALA A 235 7.92 -9.55 -6.55
CA ALA A 235 7.94 -10.25 -7.82
C ALA A 235 7.81 -11.77 -7.58
N ARG A 236 7.99 -12.57 -8.64
CA ARG A 236 8.05 -14.03 -8.53
C ARG A 236 9.30 -14.48 -7.77
N GLY A 237 9.13 -15.57 -7.02
CA GLY A 237 10.16 -16.09 -6.13
C GLY A 237 10.40 -15.15 -4.94
N ASN A 238 11.64 -15.13 -4.45
CA ASN A 238 12.08 -14.28 -3.34
C ASN A 238 12.71 -12.98 -3.85
N ARG A 239 12.10 -12.33 -4.83
CA ARG A 239 12.59 -11.06 -5.41
C ARG A 239 11.57 -9.95 -5.19
N CYS A 240 12.06 -8.73 -4.97
CA CYS A 240 11.24 -7.52 -5.02
C CYS A 240 11.99 -6.40 -5.75
N PHE A 241 11.22 -5.48 -6.37
CA PHE A 241 11.76 -4.34 -7.08
C PHE A 241 11.48 -3.06 -6.30
N SER A 242 12.53 -2.36 -5.89
CA SER A 242 12.45 -1.06 -5.23
C SER A 242 11.87 -0.03 -6.19
N LEU A 243 10.90 0.72 -5.69
CA LEU A 243 10.35 1.91 -6.31
C LEU A 243 11.24 3.13 -6.04
N GLY A 244 12.12 3.07 -5.04
CA GLY A 244 13.11 4.11 -4.77
C GLY A 244 14.30 4.03 -5.73
N ASP A 245 14.87 5.18 -6.05
CA ASP A 245 16.09 5.25 -6.84
C ASP A 245 17.28 4.85 -5.96
N ALA A 246 18.06 3.86 -6.39
CA ALA A 246 19.25 3.38 -5.68
C ALA A 246 20.50 4.13 -6.17
N VAL A 247 20.36 5.44 -6.35
CA VAL A 247 21.42 6.27 -6.92
C VAL A 247 22.16 6.89 -5.75
N LYS A 248 23.44 6.54 -5.58
CA LYS A 248 24.30 7.20 -4.61
C LYS A 248 24.28 8.70 -4.87
N GLU A 249 23.94 9.47 -3.85
CA GLU A 249 24.27 10.89 -3.85
C GLU A 249 25.79 10.94 -3.81
N GLU A 250 26.39 11.41 -4.90
CA GLU A 250 27.72 11.98 -4.80
C GLU A 250 27.46 13.25 -3.99
N GLU A 251 27.93 13.26 -2.73
CA GLU A 251 28.00 14.48 -1.94
C GLU A 251 28.77 15.49 -2.81
N ASP A 252 28.06 16.50 -3.27
CA ASP A 252 28.65 17.59 -4.04
C ASP A 252 29.44 18.40 -3.01
N ASP A 253 30.71 18.03 -2.79
CA ASP A 253 31.71 18.67 -1.93
C ASP A 253 32.07 20.08 -2.46
N SER A 254 31.11 20.85 -2.95
CA SER A 254 31.27 22.27 -3.23
C SER A 254 31.03 23.06 -1.95
N ASP A 255 31.93 22.88 -0.98
CA ASP A 255 32.15 23.81 0.12
C ASP A 255 32.68 25.12 -0.46
N ASP A 256 31.79 26.02 -0.86
CA ASP A 256 32.11 27.45 -0.99
C ASP A 256 32.14 28.03 0.42
N GLU A 257 33.28 27.85 1.10
CA GLU A 257 33.63 28.54 2.34
C GLU A 257 33.64 30.06 2.09
N SER A 258 32.56 30.74 2.49
CA SER A 258 32.60 32.17 2.78
C SER A 258 32.56 32.35 4.29
N GLU A 259 33.75 32.55 4.85
CA GLU A 259 33.97 33.04 6.20
C GLU A 259 33.34 34.43 6.35
N ASP A 260 32.33 34.55 7.20
CA ASP A 260 32.08 35.78 7.98
C ASP A 260 31.21 35.43 9.21
N ASP A 261 31.82 35.63 10.37
CA ASP A 261 31.30 35.35 11.72
C ASP A 261 30.11 36.25 12.13
N ASP A 262 29.04 35.66 12.70
CA ASP A 262 28.50 36.06 14.02
C ASP A 262 27.48 35.05 14.58
N TRP A 263 27.43 34.94 15.90
CA TRP A 263 26.88 33.85 16.71
C TRP A 263 25.34 33.63 16.66
N GLY A 264 24.95 32.35 16.55
CA GLY A 264 24.05 31.78 17.56
C GLY A 264 22.56 31.60 17.26
N VAL A 265 22.17 31.06 16.10
CA VAL A 265 20.92 30.26 15.96
C VAL A 265 21.20 29.16 14.94
N ARG A 266 21.11 27.88 15.35
CA ARG A 266 21.13 26.75 14.41
C ARG A 266 19.96 26.92 13.42
N THR A 267 20.27 27.42 12.24
CA THR A 267 19.32 27.60 11.14
C THR A 267 18.96 26.21 10.64
N MET A 268 17.78 25.72 11.04
CA MET A 268 17.13 24.58 10.39
C MET A 268 17.19 24.78 8.88
N THR A 269 17.87 23.86 8.20
CA THR A 269 17.80 23.64 6.77
C THR A 269 16.32 23.62 6.39
N ARG A 270 15.90 24.63 5.62
CA ARG A 270 14.53 24.77 5.15
C ARG A 270 14.25 23.63 4.18
N LEU A 271 13.56 22.60 4.67
CA LEU A 271 12.88 21.60 3.84
C LEU A 271 12.02 22.30 2.77
N PRO A 272 12.01 21.81 1.51
CA PRO A 272 11.10 22.32 0.51
C PRO A 272 9.67 22.09 1.02
N ARG A 273 8.92 23.17 1.13
CA ARG A 273 7.51 23.15 1.51
C ARG A 273 6.77 22.15 0.60
N SER A 274 6.35 21.03 1.21
CA SER A 274 5.28 20.14 0.74
C SER A 274 4.24 20.97 -0.02
N ALA A 275 4.23 20.83 -1.35
CA ALA A 275 3.28 21.52 -2.20
C ALA A 275 1.86 21.11 -1.78
N ARG A 276 1.10 22.11 -1.34
CA ARG A 276 -0.30 21.96 -0.94
C ARG A 276 -1.09 21.31 -2.06
N ASN A 277 -1.72 20.21 -1.69
CA ASN A 277 -2.68 19.48 -2.50
C ASN A 277 -4.03 20.21 -2.51
N THR A 278 -4.16 21.24 -3.35
CA THR A 278 -5.45 21.85 -3.77
C THR A 278 -5.23 22.66 -5.05
N TYR A 279 -5.63 22.12 -6.19
CA TYR A 279 -6.61 22.70 -7.11
C TYR A 279 -6.86 21.64 -8.20
N ILE A 280 -8.08 21.08 -8.25
CA ILE A 280 -8.61 20.53 -9.49
C ILE A 280 -8.91 21.77 -10.33
N GLY A 281 -7.90 22.25 -11.04
CA GLY A 281 -8.12 23.08 -12.21
C GLY A 281 -8.82 22.20 -13.24
N GLU A 282 -9.84 22.74 -13.90
CA GLU A 282 -10.41 22.16 -15.10
C GLU A 282 -9.28 21.70 -16.03
N PRO A 283 -9.43 20.58 -16.75
CA PRO A 283 -8.44 20.19 -17.73
C PRO A 283 -8.45 21.24 -18.85
N SER A 284 -7.52 22.19 -18.78
CA SER A 284 -7.16 23.00 -19.93
C SER A 284 -6.64 22.03 -20.98
N TYR A 285 -7.49 21.77 -21.98
CA TYR A 285 -7.15 21.04 -23.19
C TYR A 285 -6.11 21.85 -23.97
N HIS A 286 -4.84 21.75 -23.61
CA HIS A 286 -3.76 22.06 -24.53
C HIS A 286 -3.57 20.86 -25.47
N HIS A 287 -4.43 20.81 -26.49
CA HIS A 287 -4.06 20.18 -27.75
C HIS A 287 -3.06 21.11 -28.45
N ALA A 288 -1.79 20.69 -28.55
CA ALA A 288 -0.92 20.81 -29.73
C ALA A 288 0.56 20.77 -29.31
N ALA A 289 1.27 19.76 -29.80
CA ALA A 289 2.64 19.87 -30.28
C ALA A 289 3.63 20.78 -29.51
N ASP A 290 3.96 20.44 -28.26
CA ASP A 290 5.30 20.77 -27.77
C ASP A 290 6.28 19.76 -28.34
N ILE A 291 6.74 20.06 -29.56
CA ILE A 291 7.96 19.48 -30.10
C ILE A 291 9.08 19.96 -29.17
N VAL A 292 9.39 19.12 -28.18
CA VAL A 292 10.59 19.25 -27.35
C VAL A 292 11.77 19.34 -28.30
N ARG A 293 12.29 20.55 -28.52
CA ARG A 293 13.58 20.72 -29.20
C ARG A 293 14.60 19.95 -28.36
N PRO A 294 15.41 19.06 -28.94
CA PRO A 294 16.48 18.43 -28.19
C PRO A 294 17.39 19.54 -27.68
N ALA A 295 17.48 19.72 -26.36
CA ALA A 295 18.57 20.47 -25.77
C ALA A 295 19.86 19.82 -26.28
N ALA A 296 20.73 20.62 -26.88
CA ALA A 296 21.91 20.15 -27.60
C ALA A 296 22.94 19.44 -26.69
N ASP A 297 22.72 19.43 -25.37
CA ASP A 297 23.71 19.02 -24.37
C ASP A 297 23.14 18.15 -23.23
N SER A 298 22.02 17.45 -23.45
CA SER A 298 21.49 16.55 -22.43
C SER A 298 22.31 15.26 -22.34
N SER A 299 22.95 15.02 -21.20
CA SER A 299 23.65 13.78 -20.89
C SER A 299 22.71 12.57 -20.92
N ILE A 300 23.21 11.46 -21.49
CA ILE A 300 22.52 10.17 -21.52
C ILE A 300 22.98 9.35 -20.32
N ILE A 301 22.04 8.84 -19.54
CA ILE A 301 22.32 8.01 -18.36
C ILE A 301 21.70 6.62 -18.54
N PRO A 302 22.52 5.56 -18.64
CA PRO A 302 22.03 4.20 -18.65
C PRO A 302 21.85 3.65 -17.24
N PHE A 303 20.79 2.85 -17.10
CA PHE A 303 20.39 2.18 -15.88
C PHE A 303 20.20 0.69 -16.14
N GLN A 304 20.46 -0.09 -15.11
CA GLN A 304 20.17 -1.52 -15.06
C GLN A 304 19.55 -1.87 -13.71
N LEU A 305 18.90 -3.02 -13.64
CA LEU A 305 18.42 -3.54 -12.38
C LEU A 305 19.58 -4.23 -11.64
N GLY A 306 20.00 -3.65 -10.52
CA GLY A 306 21.04 -4.20 -9.66
C GLY A 306 20.45 -4.72 -8.36
N ARG A 307 21.10 -5.72 -7.76
CA ARG A 307 20.76 -6.16 -6.41
C ARG A 307 21.15 -5.04 -5.44
N ILE A 308 20.22 -4.67 -4.57
CA ILE A 308 20.52 -3.79 -3.44
C ILE A 308 21.20 -4.67 -2.39
N LEU A 309 22.49 -4.43 -2.15
CA LEU A 309 23.24 -5.16 -1.15
C LEU A 309 22.90 -4.60 0.23
N ASP A 310 22.89 -5.44 1.27
CA ASP A 310 22.60 -5.10 2.67
C ASP A 310 23.48 -3.96 3.25
N GLN A 311 24.48 -3.48 2.50
CA GLN A 311 25.31 -2.33 2.87
C GLN A 311 24.62 -0.98 2.67
N ASP A 312 23.55 -0.91 1.86
CA ASP A 312 22.68 0.25 1.89
C ASP A 312 21.83 0.13 3.17
N ASP A 313 22.13 0.98 4.16
CA ASP A 313 21.50 1.05 5.49
C ASP A 313 19.96 0.95 5.46
N ARG A 314 19.33 1.24 4.31
CA ARG A 314 17.88 1.16 4.04
C ARG A 314 17.24 -0.19 4.40
N PHE A 315 17.94 -1.31 4.23
CA PHE A 315 17.39 -2.66 4.48
C PHE A 315 18.13 -3.45 5.58
N GLY A 316 19.24 -2.93 6.11
CA GLY A 316 20.00 -3.59 7.19
C GLY A 316 19.23 -3.68 8.52
N TYR A 317 18.35 -2.70 8.78
CA TYR A 317 17.56 -2.58 10.02
C TYR A 317 16.17 -3.23 9.94
N LEU A 318 15.91 -4.09 8.95
CA LEU A 318 14.62 -4.78 8.85
C LEU A 318 14.37 -5.58 10.14
N PRO A 319 13.20 -5.39 10.78
CA PRO A 319 12.83 -6.15 11.96
C PRO A 319 12.94 -7.65 11.71
N THR A 320 13.40 -8.41 12.72
CA THR A 320 13.49 -9.88 12.70
C THR A 320 12.27 -10.57 12.07
N PRO A 321 11.00 -10.22 12.40
CA PRO A 321 9.83 -10.87 11.83
C PRO A 321 9.64 -10.64 10.33
N PHE A 322 10.25 -9.60 9.76
CA PHE A 322 10.15 -9.29 8.34
C PHE A 322 11.41 -9.69 7.56
N ARG A 323 12.54 -9.90 8.26
CA ARG A 323 13.83 -10.33 7.70
C ARG A 323 13.85 -11.81 7.30
N ALA A 324 13.03 -12.64 7.95
CA ALA A 324 12.98 -14.09 7.72
C ALA A 324 12.51 -14.50 6.32
N SER A 325 11.95 -13.57 5.52
CA SER A 325 11.37 -13.90 4.21
C SER A 325 12.40 -14.26 3.12
N GLY A 326 13.70 -14.06 3.36
CA GLY A 326 14.76 -14.35 2.39
C GLY A 326 14.62 -13.56 1.08
N MET A 327 13.81 -12.49 1.08
CA MET A 327 13.56 -11.65 -0.09
C MET A 327 14.80 -10.83 -0.46
N GLN A 328 15.07 -10.76 -1.75
CA GLN A 328 16.15 -9.97 -2.33
C GLN A 328 15.58 -8.74 -3.03
N ALA A 329 16.00 -7.57 -2.58
CA ALA A 329 15.63 -6.30 -3.18
C ALA A 329 16.53 -5.97 -4.37
N PHE A 330 15.91 -5.48 -5.43
CA PHE A 330 16.57 -5.02 -6.65
C PHE A 330 16.12 -3.60 -6.94
N GLY A 331 17.06 -2.71 -7.26
CA GLY A 331 16.80 -1.31 -7.55
C GLY A 331 17.34 -0.91 -8.91
N ILE A 332 16.81 0.20 -9.44
CA ILE A 332 17.39 0.84 -10.62
C ILE A 332 18.73 1.45 -10.19
N GLN A 333 19.82 0.97 -10.77
CA GLN A 333 21.18 1.45 -10.51
C GLN A 333 21.76 2.06 -11.79
N GLN A 334 22.34 3.25 -11.64
CA GLN A 334 23.14 3.85 -12.70
C GLN A 334 24.41 3.03 -12.89
N PHE A 335 24.84 2.87 -14.13
CA PHE A 335 26.14 2.28 -14.42
C PHE A 335 26.84 3.05 -15.53
N SER A 336 28.16 2.96 -15.58
CA SER A 336 28.97 3.64 -16.59
C SER A 336 29.32 2.68 -17.71
N LEU A 337 29.11 3.10 -18.95
CA LEU A 337 29.57 2.39 -20.13
C LEU A 337 30.94 2.97 -20.54
N PRO A 338 31.94 2.13 -20.85
CA PRO A 338 33.21 2.60 -21.37
C PRO A 338 33.04 3.33 -22.71
N PRO A 339 33.78 4.43 -22.97
CA PRO A 339 33.73 5.13 -24.24
C PRO A 339 34.01 4.17 -25.40
N GLY A 340 33.14 4.18 -26.41
CA GLY A 340 33.22 3.30 -27.58
C GLY A 340 32.61 1.91 -27.39
N HIS A 341 32.02 1.60 -26.23
CA HIS A 341 31.27 0.36 -26.03
C HIS A 341 30.04 0.31 -26.97
N PRO A 342 29.71 -0.84 -27.60
CA PRO A 342 28.61 -0.93 -28.57
C PRO A 342 27.26 -0.51 -27.99
N GLU A 343 27.01 -0.79 -26.70
CA GLU A 343 25.79 -0.32 -26.03
C GLU A 343 25.73 1.21 -25.90
N GLN A 344 26.88 1.88 -25.72
CA GLN A 344 26.94 3.34 -25.64
C GLN A 344 26.65 3.96 -27.00
N VAL A 345 27.27 3.45 -28.07
CA VAL A 345 27.00 3.91 -29.44
C VAL A 345 25.52 3.72 -29.79
N SER A 346 24.92 2.59 -29.38
CA SER A 346 23.49 2.36 -29.57
C SER A 346 22.64 3.37 -28.80
N LEU A 347 23.01 3.72 -27.56
CA LEU A 347 22.29 4.70 -26.75
C LEU A 347 22.40 6.11 -27.33
N GLU A 348 23.57 6.51 -27.82
CA GLU A 348 23.78 7.81 -28.47
C GLU A 348 22.92 7.94 -29.74
N ALA A 349 22.85 6.89 -30.55
CA ALA A 349 21.98 6.83 -31.74
C ALA A 349 20.48 6.93 -31.37
N ILE A 350 20.07 6.33 -30.26
CA ILE A 350 18.68 6.39 -29.75
C ILE A 350 18.42 7.72 -29.03
N GLY A 351 19.46 8.39 -28.54
CA GLY A 351 19.38 9.68 -27.87
C GLY A 351 18.67 10.70 -28.75
N SER A 352 19.05 10.79 -30.02
CA SER A 352 18.56 11.81 -30.96
C SER A 352 17.15 11.60 -31.50
N VAL A 353 16.54 10.43 -31.29
CA VAL A 353 15.22 10.11 -31.85
C VAL A 353 14.09 10.39 -30.86
N THR A 354 12.96 10.85 -31.39
CA THR A 354 11.75 11.15 -30.59
C THR A 354 11.19 9.89 -29.94
N PHE A 355 11.27 8.74 -30.63
CA PHE A 355 10.79 7.46 -30.13
C PHE A 355 11.92 6.42 -30.11
N VAL A 356 11.93 5.60 -29.06
CA VAL A 356 12.88 4.50 -28.92
C VAL A 356 12.34 3.31 -29.72
N PRO A 357 13.02 2.86 -30.79
CA PRO A 357 12.49 1.80 -31.63
C PRO A 357 12.25 0.52 -30.83
N ALA A 358 11.12 -0.15 -31.10
CA ALA A 358 10.68 -1.34 -30.39
C ALA A 358 11.62 -2.57 -30.52
N THR A 359 12.70 -2.49 -31.31
CA THR A 359 13.74 -3.52 -31.43
C THR A 359 14.98 -3.26 -30.56
N THR A 360 15.18 -2.04 -30.08
CA THR A 360 16.36 -1.64 -29.30
C THR A 360 16.35 -2.13 -27.85
N PRO A 361 17.49 -2.61 -27.29
CA PRO A 361 17.52 -3.22 -25.96
C PRO A 361 17.27 -2.25 -24.78
N TRP A 362 16.81 -1.04 -25.06
CA TRP A 362 16.64 0.06 -24.11
C TRP A 362 15.21 0.57 -24.08
N VAL A 363 14.78 1.04 -22.91
CA VAL A 363 13.49 1.67 -22.64
C VAL A 363 13.75 3.02 -21.99
N ARG A 364 13.08 4.07 -22.46
CA ARG A 364 13.21 5.43 -21.90
C ARG A 364 12.42 5.54 -20.58
N LEU A 365 13.05 5.99 -19.50
CA LEU A 365 12.43 6.11 -18.18
C LEU A 365 11.69 7.44 -17.95
N SER A 366 12.08 8.52 -18.62
CA SER A 366 11.52 9.87 -18.38
C SER A 366 11.02 10.53 -19.66
N ARG A 367 9.88 11.23 -19.55
CA ARG A 367 9.16 11.87 -20.66
C ARG A 367 8.76 13.33 -20.39
N GLY A 368 9.20 13.94 -19.29
CA GLY A 368 8.79 15.30 -18.92
C GLY A 368 9.92 16.15 -18.35
N GLU A 369 9.64 17.46 -18.22
CA GLU A 369 10.45 18.39 -17.43
C GLU A 369 10.48 17.90 -15.98
N ARG A 370 11.53 17.15 -15.65
CA ARG A 370 11.76 16.73 -14.28
C ARG A 370 12.31 17.89 -13.48
N ARG A 371 11.91 17.94 -12.22
CA ARG A 371 12.60 18.68 -11.17
C ARG A 371 13.58 17.73 -10.49
N GLY A 372 14.69 18.24 -9.97
CA GLY A 372 15.70 17.43 -9.26
C GLY A 372 16.84 16.89 -10.12
N LYS A 373 17.56 15.88 -9.60
CA LYS A 373 18.87 15.38 -10.07
C LYS A 373 18.93 14.93 -11.54
N PHE A 374 17.79 14.56 -12.12
CA PHE A 374 17.67 14.09 -13.51
C PHE A 374 16.99 15.11 -14.44
N ALA A 375 16.79 16.35 -13.99
CA ALA A 375 16.29 17.42 -14.83
C ALA A 375 17.16 17.58 -16.08
N GLY A 376 16.54 17.56 -17.27
CA GLY A 376 17.23 17.70 -18.55
C GLY A 376 18.08 16.49 -18.99
N LYS A 377 18.13 15.39 -18.23
CA LYS A 377 18.92 14.18 -18.57
C LYS A 377 18.05 13.13 -19.27
N ARG A 378 18.63 12.39 -20.23
CA ARG A 378 17.93 11.30 -20.94
C ARG A 378 18.25 9.96 -20.26
N CYS A 379 17.29 9.44 -19.50
CA CYS A 379 17.46 8.21 -18.70
C CYS A 379 16.92 6.99 -19.45
N TYR A 380 17.74 5.93 -19.56
CA TYR A 380 17.39 4.68 -20.24
C TYR A 380 17.60 3.47 -19.35
N LEU A 381 16.65 2.54 -19.32
CA LEU A 381 16.74 1.26 -18.61
C LEU A 381 16.86 0.12 -19.62
N ARG A 382 17.62 -0.91 -19.29
CA ARG A 382 17.62 -2.15 -20.09
C ARG A 382 16.22 -2.72 -20.19
N ARG A 383 15.81 -3.10 -21.41
CA ARG A 383 14.48 -3.61 -21.70
C ARG A 383 14.10 -4.82 -20.84
N GLN A 384 15.00 -5.79 -20.72
CA GLN A 384 14.78 -6.99 -19.92
C GLN A 384 14.41 -6.66 -18.45
N ASP A 385 14.98 -5.59 -17.92
CA ASP A 385 14.77 -5.14 -16.54
C ASP A 385 13.45 -4.38 -16.42
N ALA A 386 13.19 -3.47 -17.36
CA ALA A 386 11.92 -2.75 -17.47
C ALA A 386 10.72 -3.72 -17.57
N HIS A 387 10.88 -4.80 -18.35
CA HIS A 387 9.86 -5.83 -18.51
C HIS A 387 9.61 -6.64 -17.24
N GLN A 388 10.67 -7.01 -16.50
CA GLN A 388 10.53 -7.68 -15.20
C GLN A 388 9.75 -6.81 -14.20
N MET A 389 10.05 -5.51 -14.16
CA MET A 389 9.38 -4.56 -13.27
C MET A 389 7.91 -4.35 -13.65
N ALA A 390 7.62 -4.15 -14.95
CA ALA A 390 6.25 -4.04 -15.45
C ALA A 390 5.44 -5.31 -15.14
N HIS A 391 6.03 -6.48 -15.36
CA HIS A 391 5.39 -7.76 -15.05
C HIS A 391 5.10 -7.92 -13.54
N ALA A 392 6.00 -7.50 -12.65
CA ALA A 392 5.74 -7.54 -11.21
C ALA A 392 4.53 -6.68 -10.81
N LEU A 393 4.38 -5.49 -11.38
CA LEU A 393 3.19 -4.67 -11.14
C LEU A 393 1.90 -5.33 -11.66
N LEU A 394 1.94 -5.92 -12.86
CA LEU A 394 0.78 -6.56 -13.47
C LEU A 394 0.33 -7.82 -12.71
N THR A 395 1.28 -8.56 -12.13
CA THR A 395 1.04 -9.81 -11.40
C THR A 395 0.83 -9.63 -9.90
N LEU A 396 1.06 -8.43 -9.36
CA LEU A 396 0.74 -8.11 -7.97
C LEU A 396 -0.76 -8.39 -7.72
N PRO A 397 -1.12 -9.27 -6.77
CA PRO A 397 -2.53 -9.47 -6.42
C PRO A 397 -3.01 -8.22 -5.69
N TRP A 398 -4.02 -7.52 -6.21
CA TRP A 398 -4.58 -6.34 -5.55
C TRP A 398 -5.66 -6.71 -4.53
N HIS A 399 -5.84 -5.84 -3.53
CA HIS A 399 -6.86 -5.96 -2.49
C HIS A 399 -7.82 -4.76 -2.60
N PRO A 400 -9.13 -4.92 -2.32
CA PRO A 400 -10.10 -3.81 -2.38
C PRO A 400 -9.82 -2.66 -1.40
N GLU A 401 -9.06 -2.93 -0.34
CA GLU A 401 -8.59 -1.91 0.61
C GLU A 401 -7.30 -1.20 0.16
N SER A 402 -6.79 -1.52 -1.04
CA SER A 402 -5.46 -1.12 -1.53
C SER A 402 -4.32 -1.62 -0.64
N TYR A 403 -3.10 -1.15 -0.91
CA TYR A 403 -1.91 -1.40 -0.10
C TYR A 403 -1.29 -0.09 0.35
N LEU A 404 -0.63 -0.15 1.51
CA LEU A 404 0.31 0.89 1.93
C LEU A 404 1.60 0.67 1.14
N ILE A 405 1.99 1.64 0.32
CA ILE A 405 3.21 1.58 -0.48
C ILE A 405 4.10 2.76 -0.11
N GLY A 406 5.35 2.46 0.23
CA GLY A 406 6.37 3.49 0.46
C GLY A 406 6.95 3.95 -0.87
N CYS A 407 7.06 5.24 -1.10
CA CYS A 407 8.07 5.85 -1.97
C CYS A 407 7.67 7.29 -2.23
N ASN A 408 8.69 8.12 -2.45
CA ASN A 408 8.50 9.46 -2.95
C ASN A 408 7.84 9.41 -4.35
N GLN A 409 6.94 10.35 -4.63
CA GLN A 409 6.20 10.38 -5.88
C GLN A 409 7.08 10.66 -7.11
N GLU A 410 8.35 11.05 -6.90
CA GLU A 410 9.24 11.59 -7.95
C GLU A 410 10.35 10.63 -8.42
N THR A 411 10.26 9.34 -8.09
CA THR A 411 11.29 8.34 -8.43
C THR A 411 11.21 7.88 -9.90
N LEU A 412 12.36 7.52 -10.51
CA LEU A 412 12.43 6.95 -11.88
C LEU A 412 11.53 5.72 -12.04
N CYS A 413 11.60 4.81 -11.08
CA CYS A 413 10.83 3.58 -11.14
C CYS A 413 9.32 3.84 -11.07
N ARG A 414 8.86 4.65 -10.11
CA ARG A 414 7.42 4.92 -9.95
C ARG A 414 6.86 5.68 -11.15
N ASP A 415 7.58 6.67 -11.65
CA ASP A 415 7.18 7.41 -12.86
C ASP A 415 7.05 6.47 -14.06
N PHE A 416 8.03 5.61 -14.29
CA PHE A 416 8.00 4.60 -15.35
C PHE A 416 6.76 3.70 -15.23
N LEU A 417 6.54 3.10 -14.06
CA LEU A 417 5.42 2.18 -13.83
C LEU A 417 4.05 2.86 -13.84
N THR A 418 3.98 4.18 -13.59
CA THR A 418 2.72 4.95 -13.57
C THR A 418 2.52 5.79 -14.84
N ALA A 419 3.43 5.73 -15.81
CA ALA A 419 3.42 6.56 -17.02
C ALA A 419 2.13 6.42 -17.85
N VAL A 420 1.49 5.25 -17.82
CA VAL A 420 0.23 4.99 -18.54
C VAL A 420 -1.03 5.22 -17.72
N ALA A 421 -0.92 5.50 -16.42
CA ALA A 421 -2.07 5.79 -15.56
C ALA A 421 -2.98 6.92 -16.10
N PRO A 422 -2.49 8.02 -16.69
CA PRO A 422 -3.35 9.07 -17.23
C PRO A 422 -4.25 8.61 -18.39
N ARG A 423 -3.88 7.53 -19.08
CA ARG A 423 -4.64 7.00 -20.22
C ARG A 423 -5.81 6.13 -19.78
N PHE A 424 -5.83 5.69 -18.52
CA PHE A 424 -6.86 4.81 -17.98
C PHE A 424 -8.27 5.35 -18.22
N ILE A 425 -8.55 6.59 -17.82
CA ILE A 425 -9.88 7.19 -17.97
C ILE A 425 -10.28 7.34 -19.44
N GLN A 426 -9.33 7.68 -20.31
CA GLN A 426 -9.59 7.84 -21.74
C GLN A 426 -9.96 6.51 -22.39
N ILE A 427 -9.18 5.45 -22.15
CA ILE A 427 -9.44 4.11 -22.70
C ILE A 427 -10.74 3.56 -22.10
N LEU A 428 -10.97 3.74 -20.80
CA LEU A 428 -12.18 3.32 -20.10
C LEU A 428 -13.45 3.92 -20.73
N ALA A 429 -13.46 5.25 -20.94
CA ALA A 429 -14.61 5.94 -21.52
C ALA A 429 -14.90 5.46 -22.95
N ARG A 430 -13.86 5.25 -23.76
CA ARG A 430 -13.99 4.75 -25.14
C ARG A 430 -14.46 3.31 -25.20
N MET A 431 -13.94 2.46 -24.32
CA MET A 431 -14.34 1.06 -24.23
C MET A 431 -15.80 0.93 -23.79
N LYS A 432 -16.24 1.72 -22.81
CA LYS A 432 -17.64 1.76 -22.38
C LYS A 432 -18.59 2.18 -23.50
N ALA A 433 -18.24 3.24 -24.24
CA ALA A 433 -19.06 3.73 -25.35
C ALA A 433 -19.23 2.70 -26.48
N ASN A 434 -18.21 1.87 -26.71
CA ASN A 434 -18.17 0.91 -27.82
C ASN A 434 -18.29 -0.55 -27.38
N ILE A 435 -18.79 -0.80 -26.17
CA ILE A 435 -18.81 -2.14 -25.54
C ILE A 435 -19.49 -3.22 -26.42
N GLY A 436 -20.45 -2.80 -27.27
CA GLY A 436 -21.18 -3.68 -28.19
C GLY A 436 -20.32 -4.22 -29.34
N THR A 437 -19.25 -3.50 -29.72
CA THR A 437 -18.31 -3.91 -30.78
C THR A 437 -17.21 -4.85 -30.26
N ILE A 438 -17.07 -4.94 -28.93
CA ILE A 438 -16.09 -5.82 -28.30
C ILE A 438 -16.63 -7.26 -28.38
N GLY A 439 -15.82 -8.15 -28.95
CA GLY A 439 -16.13 -9.57 -29.15
C GLY A 439 -16.18 -10.40 -27.86
N LEU A 440 -16.93 -9.93 -26.86
CA LEU A 440 -17.21 -10.60 -25.59
C LEU A 440 -18.58 -11.30 -25.64
N GLY A 441 -18.76 -12.32 -24.81
CA GLY A 441 -20.07 -12.94 -24.61
C GLY A 441 -21.08 -11.96 -24.01
N SER A 442 -22.38 -12.22 -24.15
CA SER A 442 -23.44 -11.33 -23.63
C SER A 442 -23.31 -11.08 -22.12
N ASN A 443 -23.01 -12.12 -21.34
CA ASN A 443 -22.87 -12.04 -19.89
C ASN A 443 -21.62 -11.25 -19.48
N GLU A 444 -20.48 -11.53 -20.10
CA GLU A 444 -19.21 -10.83 -19.88
C GLU A 444 -19.33 -9.34 -20.23
N ARG A 445 -19.99 -9.05 -21.36
CA ARG A 445 -20.26 -7.69 -21.82
C ARG A 445 -21.13 -6.92 -20.82
N ALA A 446 -22.19 -7.53 -20.32
CA ALA A 446 -23.09 -6.91 -19.34
C ALA A 446 -22.36 -6.61 -18.02
N ALA A 447 -21.61 -7.59 -17.50
CA ALA A 447 -20.80 -7.43 -16.29
C ALA A 447 -19.77 -6.31 -16.45
N LEU A 448 -19.02 -6.29 -17.55
CA LEU A 448 -18.03 -5.26 -17.82
C LEU A 448 -18.68 -3.87 -17.96
N PHE A 449 -19.78 -3.75 -18.69
CA PHE A 449 -20.49 -2.48 -18.84
C PHE A 449 -20.96 -1.88 -17.50
N GLU A 450 -21.53 -2.71 -16.64
CA GLU A 450 -21.99 -2.31 -15.31
C GLU A 450 -20.85 -1.74 -14.47
N VAL A 451 -19.71 -2.44 -14.41
CA VAL A 451 -18.57 -1.98 -13.62
C VAL A 451 -17.92 -0.73 -14.22
N LEU A 452 -17.77 -0.65 -15.55
CA LEU A 452 -17.26 0.55 -16.22
C LEU A 452 -18.13 1.79 -15.90
N ALA A 453 -19.45 1.62 -15.83
CA ALA A 453 -20.36 2.71 -15.46
C ALA A 453 -20.18 3.18 -14.01
N ARG A 454 -19.92 2.25 -13.07
CA ARG A 454 -19.63 2.59 -11.66
C ARG A 454 -18.27 3.29 -11.52
N VAL A 455 -17.25 2.84 -12.24
CA VAL A 455 -15.91 3.44 -12.22
C VAL A 455 -15.96 4.88 -12.73
N GLU A 456 -16.64 5.15 -13.85
CA GLU A 456 -16.72 6.50 -14.41
C GLU A 456 -17.35 7.51 -13.44
N LYS A 457 -18.37 7.10 -12.68
CA LYS A 457 -18.96 7.94 -11.62
C LYS A 457 -17.99 8.21 -10.45
N SER A 458 -17.17 7.22 -10.10
CA SER A 458 -16.36 7.21 -8.88
C SER A 458 -14.92 7.70 -9.07
N ALA A 459 -14.41 7.70 -10.30
CA ALA A 459 -13.00 7.94 -10.63
C ALA A 459 -12.49 9.35 -10.25
N LYS A 460 -13.38 10.29 -9.91
CA LYS A 460 -13.02 11.64 -9.46
C LYS A 460 -12.27 11.65 -8.11
N ILE A 461 -12.43 10.61 -7.28
CA ILE A 461 -11.78 10.53 -5.97
C ILE A 461 -11.09 9.17 -5.79
N ALA A 462 -9.96 8.99 -6.48
CA ALA A 462 -9.26 7.72 -6.62
C ALA A 462 -8.76 7.09 -5.30
N THR A 463 -8.53 7.90 -4.26
CA THR A 463 -8.01 7.43 -2.96
C THR A 463 -9.09 7.06 -1.95
N HIS A 464 -10.37 7.29 -2.27
CA HIS A 464 -11.46 6.89 -1.38
C HIS A 464 -11.67 5.38 -1.43
N ARG A 465 -11.95 4.80 -0.26
CA ARG A 465 -12.20 3.37 -0.10
C ARG A 465 -13.29 2.83 -1.03
N SER A 466 -14.38 3.57 -1.20
CA SER A 466 -15.46 3.18 -2.12
C SER A 466 -15.00 3.11 -3.58
N THR A 467 -14.17 4.07 -4.01
CA THR A 467 -13.58 4.07 -5.34
C THR A 467 -12.62 2.89 -5.53
N LEU A 468 -11.79 2.58 -4.52
CA LEU A 468 -10.86 1.45 -4.55
C LEU A 468 -11.58 0.11 -4.71
N HIS A 469 -12.72 -0.08 -4.02
CA HIS A 469 -13.56 -1.27 -4.21
C HIS A 469 -14.10 -1.38 -5.65
N VAL A 470 -14.57 -0.28 -6.22
CA VAL A 470 -15.08 -0.26 -7.60
C VAL A 470 -13.96 -0.52 -8.63
N LEU A 471 -12.75 -0.02 -8.38
CA LEU A 471 -11.57 -0.30 -9.21
C LEU A 471 -11.11 -1.76 -9.08
N TYR A 472 -11.21 -2.35 -7.87
CA TYR A 472 -10.95 -3.76 -7.65
C TYR A 472 -11.97 -4.65 -8.37
N ASP A 473 -13.27 -4.31 -8.31
CA ASP A 473 -14.30 -5.00 -9.09
C ASP A 473 -13.97 -4.98 -10.60
N LEU A 474 -13.50 -3.84 -11.11
CA LEU A 474 -13.10 -3.72 -12.52
C LEU A 474 -11.94 -4.64 -12.82
N ASP A 475 -10.94 -4.68 -11.96
CA ASP A 475 -9.80 -5.56 -12.13
C ASP A 475 -10.18 -7.05 -12.17
N VAL A 476 -11.07 -7.48 -11.28
CA VAL A 476 -11.58 -8.87 -11.25
C VAL A 476 -12.35 -9.18 -12.53
N VAL A 477 -13.20 -8.27 -13.00
CA VAL A 477 -13.93 -8.47 -14.27
C VAL A 477 -12.98 -8.50 -15.45
N LEU A 478 -11.97 -7.62 -15.50
CA LEU A 478 -10.96 -7.61 -16.55
C LEU A 478 -10.13 -8.88 -16.56
N GLU A 479 -9.80 -9.47 -15.42
CA GLU A 479 -9.18 -10.80 -15.35
C GLU A 479 -10.05 -11.86 -16.00
N ASN A 480 -11.36 -11.86 -15.71
CA ASN A 480 -12.30 -12.86 -16.24
C ASN A 480 -12.54 -12.73 -17.76
N VAL A 481 -12.49 -11.50 -18.30
CA VAL A 481 -12.68 -11.25 -19.75
C VAL A 481 -11.38 -11.21 -20.54
N SER A 482 -10.23 -11.41 -19.88
CA SER A 482 -8.92 -11.43 -20.52
C SER A 482 -8.74 -12.67 -21.41
N HIS A 483 -7.70 -12.67 -22.25
CA HIS A 483 -7.40 -13.81 -23.12
C HIS A 483 -7.09 -15.07 -22.28
N SER A 484 -7.51 -16.25 -22.74
CA SER A 484 -7.32 -17.53 -22.02
C SER A 484 -5.85 -17.87 -21.79
N ASN A 485 -5.00 -17.59 -22.77
CA ASN A 485 -3.55 -17.68 -22.62
C ASN A 485 -3.00 -16.46 -21.87
N LYS A 486 -2.51 -16.68 -20.65
CA LYS A 486 -1.96 -15.64 -19.78
C LYS A 486 -0.76 -14.90 -20.38
N LEU A 487 0.08 -15.56 -21.18
CA LEU A 487 1.25 -14.93 -21.81
C LEU A 487 0.84 -13.80 -22.76
N VAL A 488 -0.31 -13.94 -23.44
CA VAL A 488 -0.87 -12.88 -24.30
C VAL A 488 -1.16 -11.63 -23.48
N ASN A 489 -1.83 -11.79 -22.33
CA ASN A 489 -2.17 -10.68 -21.46
C ASN A 489 -0.91 -10.01 -20.87
N ASP A 490 0.08 -10.82 -20.49
CA ASP A 490 1.35 -10.32 -19.95
C ASP A 490 2.14 -9.55 -21.01
N ILE A 491 2.28 -10.07 -22.23
CA ILE A 491 2.97 -9.39 -23.35
C ILE A 491 2.32 -8.03 -23.62
N VAL A 492 1.00 -8.00 -23.80
CA VAL A 492 0.27 -6.75 -24.08
C VAL A 492 0.39 -5.78 -22.92
N GLY A 493 0.22 -6.25 -21.67
CA GLY A 493 0.32 -5.40 -20.49
C GLY A 493 1.72 -4.81 -20.30
N ILE A 494 2.77 -5.61 -20.51
CA ILE A 494 4.16 -5.18 -20.40
C ILE A 494 4.46 -4.15 -21.49
N LEU A 495 4.07 -4.40 -22.74
CA LEU A 495 4.24 -3.42 -23.82
C LEU A 495 3.48 -2.13 -23.54
N MET A 496 2.28 -2.22 -22.93
CA MET A 496 1.52 -1.03 -22.57
C MET A 496 2.30 -0.15 -21.60
N ILE A 497 2.97 -0.72 -20.59
CA ILE A 497 3.76 0.05 -19.61
C ILE A 497 5.12 0.45 -20.16
N ALA A 498 5.83 -0.47 -20.82
CA ALA A 498 7.24 -0.33 -21.16
C ALA A 498 7.52 0.23 -22.57
N ASN A 499 6.51 0.30 -23.46
CA ASN A 499 6.70 0.79 -24.82
C ASN A 499 5.75 1.95 -25.16
N GLU A 500 6.34 3.12 -25.39
CA GLU A 500 5.60 4.35 -25.66
C GLU A 500 4.86 4.33 -27.00
N GLU A 501 5.49 3.78 -28.05
CA GLU A 501 4.89 3.66 -29.38
C GLU A 501 3.66 2.75 -29.33
N PHE A 502 3.79 1.59 -28.70
CA PHE A 502 2.70 0.63 -28.52
C PHE A 502 1.56 1.24 -27.71
N SER A 503 1.85 1.86 -26.56
CA SER A 503 0.81 2.52 -25.78
C SER A 503 0.11 3.61 -26.58
N GLY A 504 0.87 4.38 -27.38
CA GLY A 504 0.37 5.41 -28.29
C GLY A 504 -0.57 4.84 -29.35
N LEU A 505 -0.15 3.75 -29.99
CA LEU A 505 -0.95 2.99 -30.95
C LEU A 505 -2.25 2.53 -30.32
N VAL A 506 -2.21 1.86 -29.16
CA VAL A 506 -3.42 1.40 -28.46
C VAL A 506 -4.37 2.56 -28.15
N SER A 507 -3.83 3.71 -27.75
CA SER A 507 -4.63 4.90 -27.45
C SER A 507 -5.29 5.50 -28.69
N GLN A 508 -4.62 5.42 -29.85
CA GLN A 508 -5.19 5.82 -31.14
C GLN A 508 -6.23 4.80 -31.62
N SER A 509 -5.96 3.51 -31.53
CA SER A 509 -6.91 2.45 -31.88
C SER A 509 -8.18 2.51 -31.04
N ALA A 510 -8.07 2.83 -29.74
CA ALA A 510 -9.23 3.03 -28.86
C ALA A 510 -10.13 4.20 -29.30
N ARG A 511 -9.60 5.18 -30.06
CA ARG A 511 -10.41 6.27 -30.66
C ARG A 511 -11.17 5.82 -31.90
N HIS A 512 -10.67 4.81 -32.60
CA HIS A 512 -11.21 4.28 -33.86
C HIS A 512 -11.61 2.81 -33.72
N LEU A 513 -12.32 2.50 -32.62
CA LEU A 513 -12.56 1.12 -32.18
C LEU A 513 -13.39 0.33 -33.20
N GLU A 514 -14.41 0.95 -33.81
CA GLU A 514 -15.28 0.34 -34.84
C GLU A 514 -14.51 -0.19 -36.06
N VAL A 515 -13.43 0.52 -36.46
CA VAL A 515 -12.58 0.14 -37.60
C VAL A 515 -11.47 -0.82 -37.16
N SER A 516 -11.01 -0.71 -35.90
CA SER A 516 -9.85 -1.46 -35.39
C SER A 516 -10.20 -2.88 -34.95
N THR A 517 -11.47 -3.16 -34.61
CA THR A 517 -11.91 -4.49 -34.13
C THR A 517 -11.83 -5.60 -35.17
N SER A 518 -11.75 -5.27 -36.46
CA SER A 518 -11.56 -6.24 -37.54
C SER A 518 -10.09 -6.63 -37.76
N SER A 519 -9.14 -5.92 -37.13
CA SER A 519 -7.73 -6.23 -37.25
C SER A 519 -7.34 -7.40 -36.36
N VAL A 520 -6.66 -8.37 -36.95
CA VAL A 520 -6.06 -9.50 -36.25
C VAL A 520 -4.62 -9.15 -35.91
N VAL A 521 -4.26 -9.32 -34.64
CA VAL A 521 -2.91 -9.09 -34.14
C VAL A 521 -2.24 -10.45 -33.96
N GLU A 522 -1.05 -10.63 -34.51
CA GLU A 522 -0.30 -11.89 -34.40
C GLU A 522 0.70 -11.82 -33.25
N ILE A 523 0.76 -12.86 -32.42
CA ILE A 523 1.70 -12.96 -31.30
C ILE A 523 2.55 -14.21 -31.49
N ASP A 524 3.85 -14.02 -31.65
CA ASP A 524 4.83 -15.09 -31.60
C ASP A 524 5.27 -15.29 -30.14
N LEU A 525 4.76 -16.33 -29.50
CA LEU A 525 5.07 -16.66 -28.09
C LEU A 525 6.50 -17.17 -27.88
N ARG A 526 7.19 -17.60 -28.94
CA ARG A 526 8.58 -18.05 -28.86
C ARG A 526 9.54 -16.87 -28.93
N ALA A 527 9.29 -15.95 -29.88
CA ALA A 527 10.08 -14.74 -30.02
C ALA A 527 9.65 -13.62 -29.05
N GLY A 528 8.53 -13.78 -28.35
CA GLY A 528 7.93 -12.71 -27.55
C GLY A 528 7.55 -11.49 -28.39
N THR A 529 7.19 -11.69 -29.66
CA THR A 529 6.99 -10.59 -30.60
C THR A 529 5.51 -10.41 -30.92
N LEU A 530 5.01 -9.20 -30.72
CA LEU A 530 3.66 -8.77 -31.07
C LEU A 530 3.70 -8.03 -32.41
N ARG A 531 2.96 -8.54 -33.40
CA ARG A 531 2.86 -7.95 -34.74
C ARG A 531 1.49 -7.32 -34.93
N VAL A 532 1.48 -6.00 -35.06
CA VAL A 532 0.26 -5.21 -35.24
C VAL A 532 0.22 -4.70 -36.69
N PRO A 533 -0.81 -5.05 -37.47
CA PRO A 533 -0.99 -4.48 -38.80
C PRO A 533 -1.37 -3.00 -38.71
N SER A 534 -0.61 -2.14 -39.39
CA SER A 534 -0.91 -0.71 -39.51
C SER A 534 -1.94 -0.45 -40.61
N ALA A 535 -2.64 0.69 -40.53
CA ALA A 535 -3.59 1.15 -41.54
C ALA A 535 -2.97 1.31 -42.95
N PHE A 536 -1.64 1.46 -43.04
CA PHE A 536 -0.90 1.59 -44.31
C PHE A 536 -0.32 0.25 -44.82
N GLY A 537 -0.73 -0.89 -44.26
CA GLY A 537 -0.23 -2.22 -44.65
C GLY A 537 1.16 -2.56 -44.10
N VAL A 538 1.80 -1.67 -43.35
CA VAL A 538 3.07 -1.93 -42.66
C VAL A 538 2.80 -2.70 -41.37
N ILE A 539 3.50 -3.80 -41.14
CA ILE A 539 3.42 -4.54 -39.88
C ILE A 539 4.41 -3.95 -38.90
N GLN A 540 3.90 -3.42 -37.78
CA GLN A 540 4.73 -2.97 -36.67
C GLN A 540 4.99 -4.14 -35.72
N SER A 541 6.26 -4.34 -35.35
CA SER A 541 6.67 -5.44 -34.47
C SER A 541 7.19 -4.90 -33.14
N PHE A 542 6.62 -5.38 -32.04
CA PHE A 542 7.00 -5.02 -30.68
C PHE A 542 7.54 -6.24 -29.95
N VAL A 543 8.69 -6.11 -29.28
CA VAL A 543 9.40 -7.25 -28.69
C VAL A 543 9.33 -7.21 -27.17
N VAL A 544 8.96 -8.34 -26.56
CA VAL A 544 9.02 -8.60 -25.12
C VAL A 544 10.07 -9.67 -24.84
N ASP A 545 11.01 -9.35 -23.97
CA ASP A 545 11.98 -10.31 -23.43
C ASP A 545 11.30 -11.31 -22.49
N LEU A 546 10.72 -12.36 -23.05
CA LEU A 546 10.04 -13.41 -22.30
C LEU A 546 11.02 -14.24 -21.48
N HIS A 547 12.26 -14.45 -21.93
CA HIS A 547 13.24 -15.24 -21.20
C HIS A 547 13.60 -14.58 -19.86
N ALA A 548 13.69 -13.25 -19.82
CA ALA A 548 13.94 -12.51 -18.58
C ALA A 548 12.79 -12.64 -17.56
N ILE A 549 11.54 -12.83 -18.02
CA ILE A 549 10.35 -12.92 -17.16
C ILE A 549 10.04 -14.38 -16.78
N TYR A 550 10.29 -15.30 -17.72
CA TYR A 550 9.92 -16.70 -17.72
C TYR A 550 11.12 -17.57 -18.12
N PRO A 551 12.15 -17.68 -17.27
CA PRO A 551 13.37 -18.42 -17.62
C PRO A 551 13.11 -19.93 -17.86
N ASP A 552 12.10 -20.49 -17.19
CA ASP A 552 11.80 -21.93 -17.25
C ASP A 552 10.77 -22.31 -18.33
N THR A 553 10.11 -21.32 -18.95
CA THR A 553 9.05 -21.60 -19.91
C THR A 553 9.64 -21.89 -21.29
N ARG A 554 9.63 -23.16 -21.70
CA ARG A 554 9.87 -23.54 -23.09
C ARG A 554 8.57 -23.39 -23.86
N SER A 555 8.35 -22.24 -24.48
CA SER A 555 7.22 -22.08 -25.39
C SER A 555 7.40 -23.00 -26.60
N GLU A 556 6.47 -23.93 -26.80
CA GLU A 556 6.31 -24.59 -28.10
C GLU A 556 6.00 -23.52 -29.16
N SER A 557 6.45 -23.71 -30.40
CA SER A 557 6.37 -22.67 -31.44
C SER A 557 4.93 -22.43 -31.88
N GLU A 558 4.20 -21.61 -31.13
CA GLU A 558 2.81 -21.27 -31.41
C GLU A 558 2.71 -19.77 -31.71
N THR A 559 2.38 -19.45 -32.96
CA THR A 559 1.93 -18.12 -33.37
C THR A 559 0.42 -18.04 -33.14
N LEU A 560 -0.02 -17.13 -32.28
CA LEU A 560 -1.43 -16.95 -31.95
C LEU A 560 -2.00 -15.72 -32.66
N SER A 561 -3.17 -15.90 -33.25
CA SER A 561 -4.00 -14.80 -33.76
C SER A 561 -4.90 -14.29 -32.64
N VAL A 562 -4.72 -13.04 -32.23
CA VAL A 562 -5.44 -12.41 -31.12
C VAL A 562 -6.31 -11.26 -31.65
N ASN A 563 -7.58 -11.26 -31.26
CA ASN A 563 -8.50 -10.18 -31.59
C ASN A 563 -8.06 -8.87 -30.93
N HIS A 564 -8.17 -7.75 -31.66
CA HIS A 564 -7.84 -6.43 -31.14
C HIS A 564 -8.61 -6.05 -29.85
N SER A 565 -9.84 -6.56 -29.68
CA SER A 565 -10.61 -6.41 -28.45
C SER A 565 -9.88 -6.92 -27.21
N MET A 566 -9.19 -8.06 -27.31
CA MET A 566 -8.44 -8.65 -26.20
C MET A 566 -7.19 -7.83 -25.88
N VAL A 567 -6.56 -7.24 -26.90
CA VAL A 567 -5.46 -6.30 -26.72
C VAL A 567 -5.92 -5.07 -25.94
N LEU A 568 -7.12 -4.54 -26.24
CA LEU A 568 -7.70 -3.41 -25.50
C LEU A 568 -8.05 -3.75 -24.05
N VAL A 569 -8.62 -4.93 -23.79
CA VAL A 569 -8.91 -5.44 -22.44
C VAL A 569 -7.63 -5.51 -21.61
N ALA A 570 -6.60 -6.19 -22.11
CA ALA A 570 -5.32 -6.33 -21.42
C ALA A 570 -4.62 -4.97 -21.22
N SER A 571 -4.71 -4.06 -22.19
CA SER A 571 -4.17 -2.71 -22.08
C SER A 571 -4.92 -1.87 -21.05
N LEU A 572 -6.25 -1.98 -20.97
CA LEU A 572 -7.05 -1.30 -19.95
C LEU A 572 -6.66 -1.80 -18.55
N LYS A 573 -6.44 -3.10 -18.39
CA LYS A 573 -5.96 -3.68 -17.13
C LYS A 573 -4.58 -3.16 -16.73
N ALA A 574 -3.64 -3.07 -17.68
CA ALA A 574 -2.32 -2.47 -17.41
C ALA A 574 -2.41 -0.99 -16.98
N CYS A 575 -3.27 -0.21 -17.65
CA CYS A 575 -3.57 1.16 -17.25
C CYS A 575 -4.21 1.24 -15.86
N LEU A 576 -5.14 0.34 -15.53
CA LEU A 576 -5.78 0.25 -14.22
C LEU A 576 -4.75 -0.05 -13.13
N ARG A 577 -3.87 -1.03 -13.32
CA ARG A 577 -2.79 -1.39 -12.38
C ARG A 577 -1.83 -0.21 -12.15
N SER A 578 -1.46 0.49 -13.21
CA SER A 578 -0.65 1.71 -13.14
C SER A 578 -1.38 2.83 -12.40
N PHE A 579 -2.69 2.97 -12.62
CA PHE A 579 -3.55 3.93 -11.93
C PHE A 579 -3.72 3.62 -10.44
N LEU A 580 -3.85 2.34 -10.07
CA LEU A 580 -3.91 1.87 -8.69
C LEU A 580 -2.58 2.13 -7.97
N LEU A 581 -1.44 1.86 -8.61
CA LEU A 581 -0.12 2.19 -8.06
C LEU A 581 0.02 3.70 -7.84
N LYS A 582 -0.39 4.52 -8.83
CA LYS A 582 -0.33 5.99 -8.71
C LYS A 582 -1.13 6.52 -7.51
N ASN A 583 -2.29 5.92 -7.22
CA ASN A 583 -3.22 6.34 -6.17
C ASN A 583 -3.19 5.43 -4.94
N CYS A 584 -2.09 4.69 -4.72
CA CYS A 584 -1.92 3.87 -3.52
C CYS A 584 -1.86 4.72 -2.25
N LEU A 585 -2.04 4.06 -1.10
CA LEU A 585 -1.96 4.71 0.19
C LEU A 585 -0.49 4.85 0.60
N GLU A 586 -0.13 5.98 1.20
CA GLU A 586 1.23 6.22 1.67
C GLU A 586 1.48 5.48 2.99
N SER A 587 2.59 4.74 3.05
CA SER A 587 3.02 4.01 4.27
C SER A 587 3.81 4.87 5.25
N GLU A 588 4.44 5.95 4.77
CA GLU A 588 5.36 6.79 5.55
C GLU A 588 4.78 7.24 6.91
N PRO A 589 3.52 7.70 7.02
CA PRO A 589 2.97 8.09 8.32
C PRO A 589 2.90 6.94 9.32
N LEU A 590 2.62 5.72 8.86
CA LEU A 590 2.60 4.53 9.73
C LEU A 590 4.01 4.16 10.18
N LEU A 591 4.97 4.18 9.26
CA LEU A 591 6.35 3.81 9.54
C LEU A 591 7.03 4.83 10.46
N LYS A 592 6.87 6.13 10.22
CA LYS A 592 7.42 7.20 11.09
C LYS A 592 6.85 7.16 12.49
N LEU A 593 5.54 7.01 12.61
CA LEU A 593 4.85 7.04 13.90
C LEU A 593 5.19 5.85 14.81
N VAL A 594 5.55 4.71 14.23
CA VAL A 594 5.89 3.50 14.98
C VAL A 594 7.41 3.28 15.08
N GLY A 595 8.19 3.87 14.18
CA GLY A 595 9.66 3.85 14.18
C GLY A 595 10.28 4.67 15.32
N GLY A 596 9.65 5.79 15.70
CA GLY A 596 10.22 6.80 16.61
C GLY A 596 11.29 7.65 15.90
N ASP A 597 11.58 8.85 16.42
CA ASP A 597 12.56 9.83 15.87
C ASP A 597 14.03 9.33 15.86
N SER A 598 14.29 8.03 16.07
CA SER A 598 15.63 7.47 15.88
C SER A 598 15.87 7.28 14.38
N GLU A 599 16.39 8.31 13.70
CA GLU A 599 17.26 8.34 12.49
C GLU A 599 16.96 7.40 11.30
N VAL A 600 15.91 6.61 11.34
CA VAL A 600 15.49 5.72 10.27
C VAL A 600 14.37 6.46 9.56
N LEU A 601 14.52 6.65 8.25
CA LEU A 601 13.57 7.23 7.29
C LEU A 601 13.72 8.74 6.97
N ASP A 602 14.91 9.35 7.09
CA ASP A 602 15.31 10.37 6.11
C ASP A 602 15.93 9.61 4.94
N PHE A 603 15.08 9.25 3.98
CA PHE A 603 15.48 8.69 2.70
C PHE A 603 15.40 9.80 1.66
N ASP A 604 16.49 10.54 1.51
CA ASP A 604 16.74 11.34 0.31
C ASP A 604 17.07 10.41 -0.88
#